data_AF-A0A931KZ95-F1
#
_entry.id   AF-A0A931KZ95-F1
#
_cell.length_a   1.000
_cell.length_b   1.000
_cell.length_c   1.000
_cell.angle_alpha   90.00
_cell.angle_beta   90.00
_cell.angle_gamma   90.00
#
_symmetry.space_group_name_H-M   'P 1'
#
loop_
_entity.id
_entity.type
_entity.pdbx_description
1 polymer ?
#
loop_
_entity_poly.entity_id
_entity_poly.type
_entity_poly.pdbx_seq_one_letter_code
_entity_poly.pdbx_strand_id
1 'polypeptide(L)'
;MKEPRACASMQEVRQEIDRVDNAIVDLLSERWRFVDRMWQLKKVEAQTASVPWRNREVIERVRARAAAGGMPPEMAEALWRQIIGWGVQYQEERLRTDD
;
A
#
# COMPACT_ATOMS: atom_id res chain seq x y z
N MET A 1 10.64 -7.11 19.36
CA MET A 1 10.85 -7.75 18.06
C MET A 1 12.08 -8.62 18.18
N LYS A 2 11.94 -9.92 17.92
CA LYS A 2 13.08 -10.83 17.78
C LYS A 2 13.67 -10.68 16.38
N GLU A 3 14.99 -10.72 16.29
CA GLU A 3 15.70 -10.90 15.01
C GLU A 3 15.36 -12.28 14.43
N PRO A 4 15.25 -12.46 13.10
CA PRO A 4 14.90 -13.75 12.50
C PRO A 4 15.80 -14.91 12.96
N ARG A 5 17.10 -14.65 13.14
CA ARG A 5 18.07 -15.66 13.63
C ARG A 5 17.94 -15.99 15.11
N ALA A 6 17.23 -15.17 15.88
CA ALA A 6 16.99 -15.39 17.31
C ALA A 6 15.72 -16.20 17.58
N CYS A 7 14.89 -16.46 16.56
CA CYS A 7 13.72 -17.33 16.69
C CYS A 7 14.18 -18.80 16.83
N ALA A 8 13.87 -19.41 17.97
CA ALA A 8 14.26 -20.79 18.29
C ALA A 8 13.25 -21.85 17.81
N SER A 9 12.08 -21.44 17.31
CA SER A 9 11.06 -22.37 16.80
C SER A 9 10.17 -21.75 15.72
N MET A 10 9.45 -22.61 15.00
CA MET A 10 8.44 -22.19 14.02
C MET A 10 7.32 -21.37 14.66
N GLN A 11 7.00 -21.62 15.93
CA GLN A 11 5.99 -20.84 16.65
C GLN A 11 6.47 -19.40 16.86
N GLU A 12 7.73 -19.20 17.22
CA GLU A 12 8.30 -17.86 17.40
C GLU A 12 8.37 -17.09 16.07
N VAL A 13 8.73 -17.77 14.97
CA VAL A 13 8.70 -17.16 13.63
C VAL A 13 7.29 -16.70 13.28
N ARG A 14 6.27 -17.54 13.50
CA ARG A 14 4.87 -17.19 13.21
C ARG A 14 4.39 -16.01 14.04
N GLN A 15 4.73 -15.95 15.33
CA GLN A 15 4.38 -14.82 16.18
C GLN A 15 4.98 -13.49 15.69
N GLU A 16 6.23 -13.51 15.21
CA GLU A 16 6.84 -12.30 14.64
C GLU A 16 6.25 -11.94 13.27
N ILE A 17 5.84 -12.93 12.45
CA ILE A 17 5.08 -12.68 11.21
C ILE A 17 3.73 -12.05 11.53
N ASP A 18 2.94 -12.61 12.46
CA ASP A 18 1.65 -12.07 12.85
C ASP A 18 1.78 -10.61 13.34
N ARG A 19 2.85 -10.32 14.09
CA ARG A 19 3.17 -8.95 14.52
C ARG A 19 3.46 -8.03 13.34
N VAL A 20 4.23 -8.48 12.35
CA VAL A 20 4.53 -7.70 11.13
C VAL A 20 3.26 -7.49 10.31
N ASP A 21 2.44 -8.51 10.13
CA ASP A 21 1.19 -8.44 9.37
C ASP A 21 0.20 -7.45 10.00
N ASN A 22 0.06 -7.45 11.33
CA ASN A 22 -0.73 -6.44 12.03
C ASN A 22 -0.21 -5.02 11.76
N ALA A 23 1.11 -4.81 11.84
CA ALA A 23 1.71 -3.51 11.55
C ALA A 23 1.52 -3.08 10.08
N ILE A 24 1.54 -4.03 9.13
CA ILE A 24 1.25 -3.77 7.72
C ILE A 24 -0.21 -3.31 7.57
N VAL A 25 -1.16 -3.99 8.21
CA VAL A 25 -2.58 -3.62 8.16
C VAL A 25 -2.82 -2.24 8.78
N ASP A 26 -2.18 -1.93 9.91
CA ASP A 26 -2.28 -0.61 10.55
C ASP A 26 -1.78 0.51 9.62
N LEU A 27 -0.61 0.32 8.99
CA LEU A 27 -0.03 1.28 8.05
C LEU A 27 -0.87 1.41 6.77
N LEU A 28 -1.44 0.32 6.27
CA LEU A 28 -2.35 0.35 5.12
C LEU A 28 -3.66 1.08 5.47
N SER A 29 -4.14 0.93 6.70
CA SER A 29 -5.32 1.64 7.20
C SER A 29 -5.06 3.15 7.30
N GLU A 30 -3.88 3.55 7.78
CA GLU A 30 -3.44 4.94 7.74
C GLU A 30 -3.37 5.47 6.31
N ARG A 31 -2.70 4.73 5.41
CA ARG A 31 -2.62 5.07 3.98
C ARG A 31 -4.01 5.22 3.36
N TRP A 32 -4.96 4.37 3.75
CA TRP A 32 -6.32 4.39 3.23
C TRP A 32 -7.05 5.68 3.59
N ARG A 33 -6.86 6.22 4.79
CA ARG A 33 -7.45 7.52 5.19
C ARG A 33 -7.00 8.66 4.27
N PHE A 34 -5.77 8.62 3.76
CA PHE A 34 -5.30 9.60 2.77
C PHE A 34 -5.95 9.39 1.39
N VAL A 35 -6.22 8.15 0.99
CA VAL A 35 -6.96 7.86 -0.26
C VAL A 35 -8.41 8.34 -0.14
N ASP A 36 -9.06 8.14 1.01
CA ASP A 36 -10.38 8.69 1.28
C ASP A 36 -10.37 10.23 1.23
N ARG A 37 -9.36 10.88 1.80
CA ARG A 37 -9.24 12.34 1.64
C ARG A 37 -8.99 12.76 0.18
N MET A 38 -8.24 11.96 -0.57
CA MET A 38 -7.83 12.29 -1.94
C MET A 38 -9.02 12.41 -2.90
N TRP A 39 -10.03 11.55 -2.80
CA TRP A 39 -11.19 11.63 -3.70
C TRP A 39 -11.96 12.95 -3.51
N GLN A 40 -12.10 13.41 -2.26
CA GLN A 40 -12.80 14.65 -1.92
C GLN A 40 -12.10 15.86 -2.55
N LEU A 41 -10.76 15.86 -2.52
CA LEU A 41 -9.94 16.92 -3.14
C LEU A 41 -10.05 16.86 -4.67
N LYS A 42 -9.93 15.66 -5.26
CA LYS A 42 -10.05 15.48 -6.71
C LYS A 42 -11.41 15.92 -7.25
N LYS A 43 -12.48 15.73 -6.48
CA LYS A 43 -13.81 16.24 -6.82
C LYS A 43 -13.79 17.77 -6.98
N VAL A 44 -13.21 18.48 -6.00
CA VAL A 44 -13.10 19.96 -6.04
C VAL A 44 -12.22 20.42 -7.21
N GLU A 45 -11.15 19.68 -7.50
CA GLU A 45 -10.18 20.02 -8.55
C GLU A 45 -10.56 19.48 -9.95
N ALA A 46 -11.74 18.85 -10.09
CA ALA A 46 -12.19 18.17 -11.32
C ALA A 46 -11.15 17.20 -11.92
N GLN A 47 -10.41 16.49 -11.05
CA GLN A 47 -9.38 15.53 -11.44
C GLN A 47 -9.89 14.09 -11.47
N THR A 48 -9.29 13.28 -12.35
CA THR A 48 -9.58 11.85 -12.45
C THR A 48 -9.02 11.05 -11.28
N ALA A 49 -9.69 9.95 -10.95
CA ALA A 49 -9.23 9.00 -9.93
C ALA A 49 -7.83 8.45 -10.22
N SER A 50 -7.55 8.07 -11.46
CA SER A 50 -6.25 7.56 -11.88
C SER A 50 -5.36 8.67 -12.43
N VAL A 51 -4.11 8.71 -11.95
CA VAL A 51 -3.05 9.61 -12.45
C VAL A 51 -1.82 8.75 -12.82
N PRO A 52 -1.68 8.31 -14.09
CA PRO A 52 -0.75 7.25 -14.47
C PRO A 52 0.73 7.53 -14.14
N TRP A 53 1.19 8.77 -14.34
CA TRP A 53 2.58 9.14 -14.04
C TRP A 53 2.87 9.02 -12.53
N ARG A 54 1.91 9.42 -11.68
CA ARG A 54 2.05 9.34 -10.24
C ARG A 54 2.04 7.90 -9.75
N ASN A 55 1.21 7.04 -10.36
CA ASN A 55 1.18 5.61 -10.06
C ASN A 55 2.53 4.94 -10.37
N ARG A 56 3.14 5.27 -11.52
CA ARG A 56 4.49 4.78 -11.89
C ARG A 56 5.54 5.22 -10.87
N GLU A 57 5.55 6.49 -10.51
CA GLU A 57 6.50 7.04 -9.53
C GLU A 57 6.37 6.36 -8.14
N VAL A 58 5.14 6.07 -7.68
CA VAL A 58 4.94 5.30 -6.43
C VAL A 58 5.55 3.91 -6.54
N ILE A 59 5.30 3.20 -7.66
CA ILE A 59 5.81 1.85 -7.90
C ILE A 59 7.34 1.82 -7.92
N GLU A 60 7.97 2.78 -8.60
CA GLU A 60 9.43 2.89 -8.65
C GLU A 60 10.03 3.11 -7.25
N ARG A 61 9.43 3.98 -6.44
CA ARG A 61 9.88 4.24 -5.07
C ARG A 61 9.80 3.01 -4.18
N VAL A 62 8.72 2.23 -4.26
CA VAL A 62 8.55 1.04 -3.42
C VAL A 62 9.43 -0.11 -3.89
N ARG A 63 9.67 -0.24 -5.20
CA ARG A 63 10.67 -1.18 -5.75
C ARG A 63 12.07 -0.88 -5.21
N ALA A 64 12.48 0.39 -5.23
CA ALA A 64 13.79 0.81 -4.71
C ALA A 64 13.90 0.54 -3.19
N ARG A 65 12.84 0.84 -2.42
CA ARG A 65 12.80 0.55 -0.99
C ARG A 65 12.86 -0.95 -0.69
N ALA A 66 12.16 -1.77 -1.47
CA ALA A 66 12.19 -3.23 -1.35
C ALA A 66 13.60 -3.77 -1.58
N ALA A 67 14.26 -3.35 -2.65
CA ALA A 67 15.64 -3.73 -2.95
C ALA A 67 16.58 -3.41 -1.78
N ALA A 68 16.50 -2.19 -1.23
CA ALA A 68 17.32 -1.77 -0.10
C ALA A 68 17.02 -2.54 1.20
N GLY A 69 15.79 -3.04 1.36
CA GLY A 69 15.34 -3.81 2.52
C GLY A 69 15.49 -5.33 2.38
N GLY A 70 16.04 -5.84 1.28
CA GLY A 70 16.18 -7.28 1.02
C GLY A 70 14.87 -7.98 0.60
N MET A 71 13.84 -7.22 0.21
CA MET A 71 12.61 -7.75 -0.37
C MET A 71 12.70 -7.73 -1.91
N PRO A 72 12.26 -8.78 -2.62
CA PRO A 72 12.27 -8.77 -4.09
C PRO A 72 11.44 -7.60 -4.66
N PRO A 73 12.01 -6.73 -5.54
CA PRO A 73 11.31 -5.55 -6.05
C PRO A 73 10.01 -5.87 -6.80
N GLU A 74 9.97 -6.97 -7.51
CA GLU A 74 8.80 -7.47 -8.23
C GLU A 74 7.65 -7.86 -7.29
N MET A 75 7.96 -8.38 -6.09
CA MET A 75 6.96 -8.64 -5.06
C MET A 75 6.33 -7.33 -4.57
N ALA A 76 7.17 -6.30 -4.34
CA ALA A 76 6.69 -4.99 -3.93
C ALA A 76 5.83 -4.33 -5.00
N GLU A 77 6.24 -4.40 -6.27
CA GLU A 77 5.44 -3.89 -7.38
C GLU A 77 4.08 -4.58 -7.47
N ALA A 78 4.04 -5.92 -7.40
CA ALA A 78 2.79 -6.68 -7.51
C ALA A 78 1.79 -6.26 -6.42
N LEU A 79 2.25 -6.16 -5.17
CA LEU A 79 1.42 -5.71 -4.04
C LEU A 79 0.94 -4.26 -4.24
N TRP A 80 1.83 -3.35 -4.63
CA TRP A 80 1.45 -1.94 -4.80
C TRP A 80 0.51 -1.69 -5.96
N ARG A 81 0.59 -2.48 -7.04
CA ARG A 81 -0.39 -2.43 -8.14
C ARG A 81 -1.80 -2.76 -7.64
N GLN A 82 -1.94 -3.78 -6.79
CA GLN A 82 -3.22 -4.13 -6.17
C GLN A 82 -3.72 -3.01 -5.24
N ILE A 83 -2.86 -2.51 -4.35
CA ILE A 83 -3.21 -1.43 -3.41
C ILE A 83 -3.63 -0.15 -4.15
N ILE A 84 -2.93 0.22 -5.22
CA ILE A 84 -3.29 1.38 -6.05
C ILE A 84 -4.60 1.11 -6.79
N GLY A 85 -4.76 -0.07 -7.38
CA GLY A 85 -5.97 -0.47 -8.11
C GLY A 85 -7.24 -0.33 -7.26
N TRP A 86 -7.21 -0.88 -6.04
CA TRP A 86 -8.29 -0.72 -5.06
C TRP A 86 -8.62 0.76 -4.77
N GLY A 87 -7.59 1.58 -4.57
CA GLY A 87 -7.77 3.00 -4.33
C GLY A 87 -8.34 3.76 -5.52
N VAL A 88 -7.93 3.42 -6.75
CA VAL A 88 -8.47 4.01 -7.98
C VAL A 88 -9.95 3.65 -8.14
N GLN A 89 -10.30 2.37 -8.05
CA GLN A 89 -11.69 1.92 -8.17
C GLN A 89 -12.59 2.62 -7.13
N TYR A 90 -12.16 2.65 -5.87
CA TYR A 90 -12.89 3.33 -4.80
C TYR A 90 -13.13 4.82 -5.07
N GLN A 91 -12.13 5.50 -5.65
CA GLN A 91 -12.24 6.91 -6.05
C GLN A 91 -13.20 7.08 -7.23
N GLU A 92 -13.12 6.22 -8.25
CA GLU A 92 -14.01 6.26 -9.43
C GLU A 92 -15.47 6.10 -9.04
N GLU A 93 -15.77 5.14 -8.16
CA GLU A 93 -17.12 4.92 -7.65
C GLU A 93 -17.68 6.17 -6.96
N ARG A 94 -16.89 6.83 -6.11
CA ARG A 94 -17.32 8.05 -5.39
C ARG A 94 -17.47 9.26 -6.30
N LEU A 95 -16.55 9.45 -7.24
CA LEU A 95 -16.63 10.57 -8.18
C LEU A 95 -17.84 10.43 -9.12
N ARG A 96 -18.30 9.21 -9.41
CA ARG A 96 -19.49 8.95 -10.25
C ARG A 96 -20.82 9.06 -9.51
N THR A 97 -20.86 8.73 -8.21
CA THR A 97 -22.13 8.66 -7.44
C THR A 97 -22.58 10.03 -6.90
N ASP A 98 -21.76 11.04 -7.11
CA ASP A 98 -21.91 12.40 -6.57
C ASP A 98 -22.36 13.43 -7.64
N ASP A 99 -22.78 12.95 -8.81
CA ASP A 99 -23.42 13.69 -9.92
C ASP A 99 -24.96 13.63 -9.83
#